data_AF-A0A9D2AN44-F1
#
_entry.id   AF-A0A9D2AN44-F1
#
_cell.length_a   1.000
_cell.length_b   1.000
_cell.length_c   1.000
_cell.angle_alpha   90.00
_cell.angle_beta   90.00
_cell.angle_gamma   90.00
#
_symmetry.space_group_name_H-M   'P 1'
#
loop_
_entity.id
_entity.type
_entity.pdbx_description
1 polymer ?
#
loop_
_entity_poly.entity_id
_entity_poly.type
_entity_poly.pdbx_seq_one_letter_code
_entity_poly.pdbx_strand_id
1 'polypeptide(L)' 'RGTETMEVINSRLARAFEEAKGMPKYDYILVNDQLEECVDRMHGIIQSQHDRAENCQEFIEKITEEIAVFQKGE' A
#
# COMPACT_ATOMS: atom_id res chain seq x y z
N ARG A 1 -18.16 -15.43 -16.65
CA ARG A 1 -17.38 -14.66 -17.66
C ARG A 1 -17.31 -15.52 -18.92
N GLY A 2 -18.12 -15.23 -19.94
CA GLY A 2 -18.20 -16.10 -21.13
C GLY A 2 -19.08 -15.57 -22.26
N THR A 3 -19.42 -14.27 -22.23
CA THR A 3 -20.35 -13.63 -23.18
C THR A 3 -19.68 -12.49 -23.95
N GLU A 4 -18.34 -12.43 -23.93
CA GLU A 4 -17.58 -11.36 -24.58
C GLU A 4 -17.09 -11.82 -25.95
N THR A 5 -17.27 -10.99 -26.96
CA THR A 5 -16.78 -11.24 -28.32
C THR A 5 -15.25 -11.16 -28.36
N MET A 6 -14.63 -11.85 -29.33
CA MET A 6 -13.18 -11.85 -29.55
C MET A 6 -12.58 -10.44 -29.67
N GLU A 7 -13.30 -9.49 -30.27
CA GLU A 7 -12.88 -8.09 -30.36
C GLU A 7 -12.78 -7.41 -28.98
N VAL A 8 -13.74 -7.65 -28.09
CA VAL A 8 -13.73 -7.10 -26.73
C VAL A 8 -12.59 -7.73 -25.91
N ILE A 9 -12.32 -9.02 -26.09
CA ILE A 9 -11.19 -9.71 -25.46
C ILE A 9 -9.86 -9.10 -25.91
N ASN A 10 -9.68 -8.95 -27.23
CA ASN A 10 -8.45 -8.36 -27.80
C ASN A 10 -8.26 -6.91 -27.36
N SER A 11 -9.33 -6.12 -27.33
CA SER A 11 -9.30 -4.73 -26.82
C SER A 11 -8.86 -4.67 -25.36
N ARG A 12 -9.37 -5.57 -24.50
CA ARG A 12 -8.97 -5.64 -23.09
C ARG A 12 -7.54 -6.09 -22.89
N LEU A 13 -7.07 -7.08 -23.64
CA LEU A 13 -5.69 -7.55 -23.59
C LEU A 13 -4.70 -6.47 -24.04
N ALA A 14 -5.01 -5.76 -25.13
CA ALA A 14 -4.19 -4.64 -25.61
C ALA A 14 -4.09 -3.53 -24.54
N ARG A 15 -5.20 -3.19 -23.91
CA ARG A 15 -5.21 -2.22 -22.81
C ARG A 15 -4.42 -2.70 -21.59
N ALA A 16 -4.58 -3.97 -21.18
CA ALA A 16 -3.82 -4.56 -20.09
C ALA A 16 -2.31 -4.55 -20.36
N PHE A 17 -1.89 -4.75 -21.61
CA PHE A 17 -0.48 -4.65 -22.01
C PHE A 17 0.07 -3.21 -21.88
N GLU A 18 -0.70 -2.20 -22.30
CA GLU A 18 -0.30 -0.80 -22.11
C GLU A 18 -0.24 -0.42 -20.62
N GLU A 19 -1.21 -0.86 -19.82
CA GLU A 19 -1.20 -0.67 -18.36
C GLU A 19 0.01 -1.39 -17.71
N ALA A 20 0.38 -2.57 -18.21
CA ALA A 20 1.55 -3.32 -17.73
C ALA A 20 2.88 -2.58 -17.91
N LYS A 21 3.03 -1.76 -18.96
CA LYS A 21 4.22 -0.90 -19.13
C LYS A 21 4.37 0.13 -18.00
N GLY A 22 3.26 0.47 -17.33
CA GLY A 22 3.24 1.34 -16.16
C GLY A 22 3.56 0.64 -14.85
N MET A 23 3.56 -0.69 -14.79
CA MET A 23 3.82 -1.46 -13.55
C MET A 23 5.12 -1.07 -12.82
N PRO A 24 6.24 -0.75 -13.49
CA PRO A 24 7.46 -0.34 -12.81
C PRO A 24 7.37 1.02 -12.08
N LYS A 25 6.30 1.80 -12.29
CA LYS A 25 6.11 3.12 -11.69
C LYS A 25 5.31 3.09 -10.39
N TYR A 26 4.84 1.92 -9.96
CA TYR A 26 4.06 1.76 -8.73
C TYR A 26 4.95 1.34 -7.58
N ASP A 27 4.70 1.89 -6.39
CA ASP A 27 5.44 1.56 -5.17
C ASP A 27 5.08 0.16 -4.63
N TYR A 28 3.87 -0.33 -4.91
CA TYR A 28 3.37 -1.62 -4.45
C TYR A 28 2.61 -2.35 -5.55
N ILE A 29 2.86 -3.66 -5.67
CA ILE A 29 2.11 -4.58 -6.54
C ILE A 29 1.30 -5.53 -5.67
N LEU A 30 -0.01 -5.58 -5.88
CA LEU A 30 -0.93 -6.48 -5.19
C LEU A 30 -1.45 -7.54 -6.19
N VAL A 31 -1.16 -8.81 -5.92
CA VAL A 31 -1.63 -9.93 -6.74
C VAL A 31 -2.96 -10.44 -6.18
N ASN A 32 -4.05 -10.17 -6.90
CA ASN A 32 -5.41 -10.56 -6.50
C ASN A 32 -5.75 -12.01 -6.85
N ASP A 33 -5.06 -12.97 -6.22
CA ASP A 33 -5.31 -14.41 -6.43
C ASP A 33 -6.36 -14.94 -5.44
N GLN A 34 -6.26 -14.54 -4.16
CA GLN A 34 -7.23 -14.84 -3.11
C GLN A 34 -7.82 -13.54 -2.57
N LEU A 35 -9.14 -13.36 -2.73
CA LEU A 35 -9.81 -12.11 -2.41
C LEU A 35 -9.61 -11.67 -0.96
N GLU A 36 -9.77 -12.58 0.00
CA GLU A 36 -9.62 -12.29 1.43
C GLU A 36 -8.19 -11.82 1.75
N GLU A 37 -7.17 -12.57 1.33
CA GLU A 37 -5.76 -12.21 1.54
C GLU A 37 -5.40 -10.87 0.90
N CYS A 38 -6.03 -10.51 -0.22
CA CYS A 38 -5.76 -9.27 -0.92
C CYS A 38 -6.34 -8.06 -0.22
N VAL A 39 -7.54 -8.21 0.36
CA VAL A 39 -8.14 -7.17 1.18
C VAL A 39 -7.27 -6.93 2.43
N ASP A 40 -6.82 -8.00 3.09
CA ASP A 40 -5.96 -7.89 4.26
C ASP A 40 -4.61 -7.25 3.92
N ARG A 41 -3.97 -7.67 2.83
CA ARG A 41 -2.70 -7.07 2.37
C ARG A 41 -2.87 -5.60 1.98
N MET A 42 -3.98 -5.25 1.31
CA MET A 42 -4.28 -3.86 0.99
C MET A 42 -4.45 -3.02 2.25
N HIS A 43 -5.19 -3.53 3.23
CA HIS A 43 -5.39 -2.84 4.50
C HIS A 43 -4.06 -2.66 5.25
N GLY A 44 -3.21 -3.68 5.26
CA GLY A 44 -1.87 -3.63 5.85
C GLY A 44 -0.96 -2.60 5.19
N ILE A 45 -0.97 -2.49 3.85
CA ILE A 45 -0.19 -1.46 3.14
C ILE A 45 -0.65 -0.06 3.56
N ILE A 46 -1.97 0.18 3.61
CA ILE A 46 -2.53 1.48 4.02
C ILE A 46 -2.15 1.82 5.46
N GLN A 47 -2.25 0.87 6.39
CA GLN A 47 -1.83 1.09 7.78
C GLN A 47 -0.33 1.37 7.88
N SER A 48 0.49 0.57 7.19
CA SER A 48 1.95 0.75 7.20
C SER A 48 2.40 2.12 6.70
N GLN A 49 1.65 2.73 5.77
CA GLN A 49 1.92 4.09 5.32
C GLN A 49 1.56 5.13 6.38
N HIS A 50 0.46 4.93 7.12
CA HIS A 50 0.11 5.81 8.24
C HIS A 50 1.09 5.68 9.40
N ASP A 51 1.60 4.48 9.68
CA ASP A 51 2.52 4.19 10.78
C ASP A 51 3.99 4.55 10.45
N ARG A 52 4.26 5.15 9.28
CA ARG A 52 5.60 5.65 8.96
C ARG A 52 6.03 6.66 10.01
N ALA A 53 7.27 6.55 10.46
CA ALA A 53 7.85 7.47 11.44
C ALA A 53 7.69 8.95 11.06
N GLU A 54 7.72 9.27 9.76
CA GLU A 54 7.44 10.60 9.20
C GLU A 54 6.07 11.16 9.63
N ASN A 55 5.07 10.30 9.79
CA ASN A 55 3.71 10.66 10.21
C ASN A 55 3.52 10.57 11.73
N CYS A 56 4.44 9.92 12.45
CA CYS A 56 4.39 9.76 13.91
C CYS A 56 5.35 10.72 14.64
N GLN A 57 5.84 11.76 13.96
CA GLN A 57 6.86 12.67 14.49
C GLN A 57 6.45 13.32 15.82
N GLU A 58 5.20 13.80 15.93
CA GLU A 58 4.68 14.39 17.17
C GLU A 58 4.65 13.39 18.33
N PHE A 59 4.35 12.12 18.04
CA PHE A 59 4.34 11.06 19.05
C PHE A 59 5.76 10.72 19.52
N ILE A 60 6.72 10.69 18.60
CA ILE A 60 8.14 10.47 18.89
C ILE A 60 8.71 11.61 19.73
N GLU A 61 8.40 12.87 19.36
CA GLU A 61 8.82 14.06 20.09
C GLU A 61 8.29 14.04 21.52
N LYS A 62 7.00 13.75 21.70
CA LYS A 62 6.36 13.64 23.01
C LYS A 62 7.02 12.58 23.89
N ILE A 63 7.25 11.36 23.38
CA ILE A 63 7.91 10.30 24.14
C ILE A 63 9.34 10.68 24.49
N THR A 64 10.06 11.32 23.56
CA THR A 64 11.45 11.75 23.78
C THR A 64 11.53 12.81 24.88
N GLU A 65 10.60 13.76 24.90
CA GLU A 65 10.49 14.77 25.95
C GLU A 65 10.14 14.14 27.31
N GLU A 66 9.16 13.24 27.37
CA GLU A 66 8.78 12.53 28.59
C GLU A 66 9.99 11.77 29.17
N ILE A 67 10.71 11.01 28.34
CA ILE A 67 11.92 10.27 28.76
C ILE A 67 13.02 11.24 29.24
N ALA A 68 13.22 12.37 28.56
CA ALA A 68 14.23 13.36 28.94
C ALA A 68 13.96 14.01 30.32
N VAL A 69 12.69 14.11 30.73
CA VAL A 69 12.32 14.59 32.07
C VAL A 69 12.72 13.57 33.14
N PHE A 70 12.51 12.28 32.90
CA PHE A 70 12.93 11.22 33.84
C PHE A 70 14.45 11.15 34.01
N GLN A 71 15.22 11.41 32.94
CA GLN A 71 16.68 11.36 33.00
C GLN A 71 17.30 12.52 33.82
N LYS A 72 16.60 13.65 33.97
CA LYS A 72 17.05 14.82 34.73
C LYS A 72 16.61 14.80 36.20
N GLY A 73 15.92 13.75 36.62
CA GLY A 73 15.29 13.59 37.94
C GLY A 73 15.91 12.52 38.84
N GLU A 74 17.21 12.24 38.69
CA GLU A 74 18.06 11.59 39.71
C GLU A 74 19.26 12.49 40.04
#